data_AF-A0A5B3GSB5-F1
#
_entry.id   AF-A0A5B3GSB5-F1
#
_cell.length_a   1.000
_cell.length_b   1.000
_cell.length_c   1.000
_cell.angle_alpha   90.00
_cell.angle_beta   90.00
_cell.angle_gamma   90.00
#
_symmetry.space_group_name_H-M   'P 1'
#
loop_
_entity.id
_entity.type
_entity.pdbx_description
1 polymer ?
#
loop_
_entity_poly.entity_id
_entity_poly.type
_entity_poly.pdbx_seq_one_letter_code
_entity_poly.pdbx_strand_id
1 'polypeptide(L)'
;MKWIKKLFCGNTEATPSNIEAHKDEIKVPVSFLSAQNIVYAGEEVGLSRLAFKAKQLGNKYVTIDRNIYYQALNNIAKGRRLDYSIQRSAKLNLLGIRYEKEGNIEDAVKVYEENIAMRSNGRHAYDRLKIIYRRQKDRENEIRVLRVAIGVFGEDSEYNERLLKLLSKTKEPF
;
A
#
# COMPACT_ATOMS: atom_id res chain seq x y z
N MET A 1 63.84 -35.69 2.57
CA MET A 1 64.80 -34.83 3.32
C MET A 1 64.12 -33.48 3.57
N LYS A 2 63.77 -33.17 4.83
CA LYS A 2 64.41 -32.12 5.66
C LYS A 2 64.49 -30.77 4.92
N TRP A 3 63.54 -29.85 5.15
CA TRP A 3 63.65 -28.72 6.10
C TRP A 3 65.00 -28.00 6.05
N ILE A 4 65.01 -26.70 5.71
CA ILE A 4 65.74 -25.62 6.40
C ILE A 4 65.22 -24.24 5.96
N LYS A 5 64.97 -23.40 6.97
CA LYS A 5 64.51 -22.01 6.95
C LYS A 5 65.54 -21.06 6.32
N LYS A 6 65.06 -19.95 5.74
CA LYS A 6 65.66 -18.62 5.99
C LYS A 6 64.61 -17.51 5.90
N LEU A 7 64.29 -16.95 7.07
CA LEU A 7 63.71 -15.61 7.23
C LEU A 7 64.79 -14.58 6.88
N PHE A 8 64.44 -13.50 6.17
CA PHE A 8 64.64 -12.12 6.64
C PHE A 8 64.01 -11.12 5.64
N CYS A 9 63.12 -10.31 6.20
CA CYS A 9 62.76 -8.92 5.87
C CYS A 9 62.65 -8.51 4.39
N GLY A 10 61.41 -8.50 3.91
CA GLY A 10 60.93 -7.53 2.94
C GLY A 10 59.61 -6.97 3.45
N ASN A 11 59.63 -5.76 4.00
CA ASN A 11 58.41 -4.99 4.28
C ASN A 11 57.72 -4.71 2.95
N THR A 12 56.67 -5.45 2.66
CA THR A 12 55.55 -4.93 1.86
C THR A 12 54.31 -5.18 2.69
N GLU A 13 53.98 -4.21 3.54
CA GLU A 13 52.60 -4.01 3.95
C GLU A 13 51.80 -3.88 2.65
N ALA A 14 51.20 -4.99 2.21
CA ALA A 14 50.06 -4.91 1.35
C ALA A 14 49.00 -4.19 2.18
N THR A 15 48.90 -2.88 2.00
CA THR A 15 47.67 -2.17 2.29
C THR A 15 46.56 -3.00 1.65
N PRO A 16 45.45 -3.30 2.34
CA PRO A 16 44.27 -3.79 1.68
C PRO A 16 43.88 -2.68 0.70
N SER A 17 44.37 -2.82 -0.53
CA SER A 17 43.93 -2.10 -1.71
C SER A 17 42.42 -2.11 -1.62
N ASN A 18 41.84 -0.92 -1.50
CA ASN A 18 40.43 -0.60 -1.70
C ASN A 18 39.73 -1.76 -2.41
N ILE A 19 39.17 -2.69 -1.62
CA ILE A 19 38.02 -3.43 -2.11
C ILE A 19 37.01 -2.31 -2.12
N GLU A 20 36.87 -1.61 -3.26
CA GLU A 20 35.66 -0.86 -3.54
C GLU A 20 34.56 -1.83 -3.17
N ALA A 21 33.90 -1.59 -2.04
CA ALA A 21 32.72 -2.34 -1.68
C ALA A 21 31.88 -2.26 -2.94
N HIS A 22 31.75 -3.37 -3.67
CA HIS A 22 31.00 -3.40 -4.91
C HIS A 22 29.65 -2.85 -4.50
N LYS A 23 29.39 -1.58 -4.85
CA LYS A 23 28.17 -0.91 -4.44
C LYS A 23 27.09 -1.82 -4.95
N ASP A 24 26.28 -2.32 -4.03
CA ASP A 24 25.32 -3.36 -4.31
C ASP A 24 24.23 -2.72 -5.18
N GLU A 25 24.53 -2.61 -6.47
CA GLU A 25 23.82 -1.77 -7.43
C GLU A 25 23.09 -2.66 -8.42
N ILE A 26 21.86 -2.27 -8.75
CA ILE A 26 21.02 -2.92 -9.74
C ILE A 26 20.97 -2.03 -10.98
N LYS A 27 21.28 -2.62 -12.13
CA LYS A 27 21.09 -1.99 -13.43
C LYS A 27 19.62 -2.07 -13.85
N VAL A 28 18.97 -0.92 -14.02
CA VAL A 28 17.55 -0.82 -14.41
C VAL A 28 17.39 0.00 -15.70
N PRO A 29 16.39 -0.29 -16.54
CA PRO A 29 16.11 0.54 -17.70
C PRO A 29 15.55 1.90 -17.28
N VAL A 30 15.83 2.95 -18.04
CA VAL A 30 15.29 4.31 -17.76
C VAL A 30 13.76 4.36 -17.80
N SER A 31 13.10 3.42 -18.50
CA SER A 31 11.65 3.26 -18.45
C SER A 31 11.09 2.93 -17.05
N PHE A 32 11.92 2.38 -16.15
CA PHE A 32 11.56 2.23 -14.74
C PHE A 32 11.36 3.58 -14.05
N LEU A 33 12.06 4.63 -14.49
CA LEU A 33 11.99 5.99 -13.96
C LEU A 33 10.88 6.82 -14.63
N SER A 34 9.73 6.21 -14.90
CA SER A 34 8.56 6.94 -15.40
C SER A 34 8.08 7.96 -14.38
N ALA A 35 7.41 9.03 -14.84
CA ALA A 35 6.86 10.05 -13.95
C ALA A 35 5.97 9.45 -12.84
N GLN A 36 5.15 8.45 -13.20
CA GLN A 36 4.29 7.76 -12.23
C GLN A 36 5.10 6.96 -11.20
N ASN A 37 6.15 6.23 -11.63
CA ASN A 37 6.99 5.48 -10.70
C ASN A 37 7.78 6.42 -9.77
N ILE A 38 8.23 7.56 -10.27
CA ILE A 38 8.90 8.59 -9.47
C ILE A 38 7.95 9.12 -8.38
N VAL A 39 6.74 9.52 -8.77
CA VAL A 39 5.71 10.03 -7.84
C VAL A 39 5.40 9.00 -6.76
N TYR A 40 5.18 7.74 -7.12
CA TYR A 40 4.88 6.73 -6.11
C TYR A 40 6.10 6.30 -5.28
N ALA A 41 7.31 6.35 -5.84
CA ALA A 41 8.51 5.96 -5.10
C ALA A 41 8.80 6.92 -3.94
N GLY A 42 8.45 8.20 -4.08
CA GLY A 42 8.74 9.25 -3.11
C GLY A 42 10.05 9.98 -3.42
N GLU A 43 10.11 11.27 -3.06
CA GLU A 43 11.28 12.12 -3.32
C GLU A 43 12.52 11.65 -2.54
N GLU A 44 12.32 11.01 -1.39
CA GLU A 44 13.39 10.46 -0.54
C GLU A 44 14.22 9.38 -1.24
N VAL A 45 13.65 8.69 -2.24
CA VAL A 45 14.33 7.66 -3.04
C VAL A 45 15.23 8.29 -4.11
N GLY A 46 15.01 9.57 -4.46
CA GLY A 46 15.89 10.32 -5.38
C GLY A 46 15.77 9.94 -6.85
N LEU A 47 14.72 9.23 -7.26
CA LEU A 47 14.53 8.80 -8.65
C LEU A 47 14.41 9.97 -9.64
N SER A 48 13.84 11.10 -9.21
CA SER A 48 13.69 12.33 -10.00
C SER A 48 15.02 12.81 -10.59
N ARG A 49 16.07 12.87 -9.74
CA ARG A 49 17.42 13.32 -10.15
C ARG A 49 18.07 12.32 -11.11
N LEU A 50 17.90 11.02 -10.84
CA LEU A 50 18.42 9.96 -11.72
C LEU A 50 17.78 10.01 -13.10
N ALA A 51 16.46 10.19 -13.15
CA ALA A 51 15.69 10.28 -14.39
C ALA A 51 16.14 11.48 -15.24
N PHE A 52 16.29 12.64 -14.60
CA PHE A 52 16.78 13.86 -15.27
C PHE A 52 18.18 13.65 -15.86
N LYS A 53 19.14 13.14 -15.05
CA LYS A 53 20.51 12.88 -15.53
C LYS A 53 20.53 11.87 -16.68
N ALA A 54 19.76 10.80 -16.57
CA ALA A 54 19.70 9.77 -17.62
C ALA A 54 19.15 10.32 -18.93
N LYS A 55 18.12 11.18 -18.87
CA LYS A 55 17.56 11.86 -20.06
C LYS A 55 18.59 12.78 -20.72
N GLN A 56 19.29 13.61 -19.94
CA GLN A 56 20.30 14.55 -20.46
C GLN A 56 21.47 13.84 -21.15
N LEU A 57 21.86 12.66 -20.65
CA LEU A 57 22.97 11.89 -21.18
C LEU A 57 22.55 10.89 -22.29
N GLY A 58 21.25 10.76 -22.59
CA GLY A 58 20.76 9.76 -23.53
C GLY A 58 20.94 8.31 -23.06
N ASN A 59 21.01 8.09 -21.75
CA ASN A 59 21.23 6.77 -21.18
C ASN A 59 20.00 5.87 -21.37
N LYS A 60 20.21 4.61 -21.74
CA LYS A 60 19.13 3.59 -21.77
C LYS A 60 18.94 2.89 -20.42
N TYR A 61 19.98 2.90 -19.59
CA TYR A 61 20.02 2.24 -18.28
C TYR A 61 20.65 3.16 -17.23
N VAL A 62 20.29 2.96 -15.96
CA VAL A 62 20.97 3.54 -14.80
C VAL A 62 21.31 2.44 -13.80
N THR A 63 22.26 2.71 -12.91
CA THR A 63 22.48 1.89 -11.72
C THR A 63 21.85 2.56 -10.50
N ILE A 64 21.22 1.76 -9.64
CA ILE A 64 20.57 2.19 -8.40
C ILE A 64 21.03 1.26 -7.28
N ASP A 65 21.33 1.82 -6.12
CA ASP A 65 21.57 1.02 -4.91
C ASP A 65 20.41 0.04 -4.65
N ARG A 66 20.72 -1.22 -4.32
CA ARG A 66 19.76 -2.31 -4.17
C ARG A 66 18.69 -2.00 -3.13
N ASN A 67 19.07 -1.41 -2.01
CA ASN A 67 18.11 -1.06 -0.95
C ASN A 67 17.17 0.04 -1.42
N ILE A 68 17.70 1.07 -2.08
CA ILE A 68 16.90 2.13 -2.69
C ILE A 68 15.95 1.58 -3.76
N TYR A 69 16.43 0.64 -4.59
CA TYR A 69 15.59 -0.01 -5.60
C TYR A 69 14.42 -0.79 -4.98
N TYR A 70 14.66 -1.59 -3.94
CA TYR A 70 13.59 -2.33 -3.27
C TYR A 70 12.64 -1.41 -2.50
N GLN A 71 13.14 -0.34 -1.89
CA GLN A 71 12.29 0.69 -1.29
C GLN A 71 11.39 1.33 -2.35
N ALA A 72 11.94 1.73 -3.49
CA ALA A 72 11.19 2.27 -4.62
C ALA A 72 10.10 1.31 -5.08
N LEU A 73 10.44 0.03 -5.30
CA LEU A 73 9.48 -0.99 -5.72
C LEU A 73 8.33 -1.15 -4.74
N ASN A 74 8.62 -1.18 -3.44
CA ASN A 74 7.59 -1.30 -2.42
C ASN A 74 6.66 -0.08 -2.41
N ASN A 75 7.21 1.13 -2.50
CA ASN A 75 6.44 2.36 -2.53
C ASN A 75 5.60 2.47 -3.82
N ILE A 76 6.17 2.13 -4.97
CA ILE A 76 5.47 2.03 -6.26
C ILE A 76 4.30 1.03 -6.17
N ALA A 77 4.52 -0.15 -5.60
CA ALA A 77 3.48 -1.15 -5.45
C ALA A 77 2.34 -0.66 -4.53
N LYS A 78 2.67 0.03 -3.42
CA LYS A 78 1.69 0.65 -2.54
C LYS A 78 0.88 1.74 -3.24
N GLY A 79 1.54 2.65 -3.95
CA GLY A 79 0.89 3.73 -4.71
C GLY A 79 -0.09 3.18 -5.75
N ARG A 80 0.33 2.18 -6.55
CA ARG A 80 -0.55 1.52 -7.52
C ARG A 80 -1.76 0.84 -6.87
N ARG A 81 -1.57 0.18 -5.72
CA ARG A 81 -2.67 -0.44 -4.97
C ARG A 81 -3.65 0.60 -4.43
N LEU A 82 -3.14 1.72 -3.93
CA LEU A 82 -3.96 2.82 -3.43
C LEU A 82 -4.80 3.42 -4.57
N ASP A 83 -4.19 3.72 -5.70
CA ASP A 83 -4.89 4.26 -6.87
C ASP A 83 -5.96 3.30 -7.39
N TYR A 84 -5.64 2.00 -7.48
CA TYR A 84 -6.62 0.98 -7.82
C TYR A 84 -7.79 0.97 -6.84
N SER A 85 -7.51 0.98 -5.53
CA SER A 85 -8.54 0.97 -4.48
C SER A 85 -9.45 2.20 -4.56
N ILE A 86 -8.88 3.40 -4.74
CA ILE A 86 -9.64 4.65 -4.86
C ILE A 86 -10.55 4.61 -6.10
N GLN A 87 -10.00 4.25 -7.26
CA GLN A 87 -10.76 4.20 -8.51
C GLN A 87 -11.86 3.14 -8.48
N ARG A 88 -11.55 1.93 -7.98
CA ARG A 88 -12.53 0.84 -7.87
C ARG A 88 -13.63 1.20 -6.87
N SER A 89 -13.28 1.76 -5.72
CA SER A 89 -14.23 2.21 -4.71
C SER A 89 -15.19 3.28 -5.25
N ALA A 90 -14.67 4.30 -5.93
CA ALA A 90 -15.50 5.34 -6.54
C ALA A 90 -16.50 4.74 -7.54
N LYS A 91 -16.03 3.82 -8.40
CA LYS A 91 -16.90 3.13 -9.38
C LYS A 91 -17.99 2.29 -8.70
N LEU A 92 -17.64 1.52 -7.66
CA LEU A 92 -18.60 0.71 -6.91
C LEU A 92 -19.62 1.60 -6.18
N ASN A 93 -19.20 2.72 -5.61
CA ASN A 93 -20.10 3.66 -4.95
C ASN A 93 -21.12 4.26 -5.92
N LEU A 94 -20.68 4.68 -7.11
CA LEU A 94 -21.57 5.19 -8.16
C LEU A 94 -22.57 4.13 -8.62
N LEU A 95 -22.12 2.87 -8.74
CA LEU A 95 -22.99 1.76 -9.11
C LEU A 95 -24.03 1.45 -8.02
N GLY A 96 -23.61 1.42 -6.75
CA GLY A 96 -24.53 1.22 -5.62
C GLY A 96 -25.56 2.33 -5.52
N ILE A 97 -25.16 3.60 -5.71
CA ILE A 97 -26.07 4.75 -5.71
C ILE A 97 -27.12 4.59 -6.82
N ARG A 98 -26.71 4.12 -8.00
CA ARG A 98 -27.64 3.86 -9.11
C ARG A 98 -28.64 2.78 -8.74
N TYR A 99 -28.17 1.64 -8.23
CA TYR A 99 -29.05 0.55 -7.80
C TYR A 99 -30.05 1.00 -6.73
N GLU A 100 -29.62 1.80 -5.76
CA GLU A 100 -30.55 2.34 -4.75
C GLU A 100 -31.60 3.27 -5.34
N LYS A 101 -31.24 4.09 -6.34
CA LYS A 101 -32.20 4.96 -7.05
C LYS A 101 -33.23 4.18 -7.87
N GLU A 102 -32.83 3.02 -8.38
CA GLU A 102 -33.70 2.10 -9.12
C GLU A 102 -34.54 1.19 -8.21
N GLY A 103 -34.30 1.22 -6.88
CA GLY A 103 -34.95 0.33 -5.92
C GLY A 103 -34.34 -1.07 -5.82
N ASN A 104 -33.25 -1.34 -6.54
CA ASN A 104 -32.54 -2.62 -6.56
C ASN A 104 -31.59 -2.74 -5.34
N ILE A 105 -32.16 -2.86 -4.14
CA ILE A 105 -31.39 -2.79 -2.88
C ILE A 105 -30.39 -3.96 -2.76
N GLU A 106 -30.74 -5.16 -3.19
CA GLU A 106 -29.87 -6.33 -3.12
C GLU A 106 -28.59 -6.16 -3.94
N ASP A 107 -28.71 -5.57 -5.14
CA ASP A 107 -27.55 -5.30 -5.98
C ASP A 107 -26.71 -4.13 -5.46
N ALA A 108 -27.35 -3.12 -4.84
CA ALA A 108 -26.64 -2.08 -4.10
C ALA A 108 -25.81 -2.67 -2.95
N VAL A 109 -26.38 -3.61 -2.17
CA VAL A 109 -25.66 -4.30 -1.10
C VAL A 109 -24.44 -5.04 -1.66
N LYS A 110 -24.58 -5.81 -2.74
CA LYS A 110 -23.45 -6.56 -3.34
C LYS A 110 -22.26 -5.66 -3.67
N VAL A 111 -22.51 -4.52 -4.31
CA VAL A 111 -21.43 -3.61 -4.73
C VAL A 111 -20.84 -2.82 -3.57
N TYR A 112 -21.62 -2.47 -2.56
CA TYR A 112 -21.09 -1.88 -1.34
C TYR A 112 -20.29 -2.89 -0.50
N GLU A 113 -20.71 -4.16 -0.46
CA GLU A 113 -19.95 -5.24 0.20
C GLU A 113 -18.60 -5.48 -0.47
N GLU A 114 -18.57 -5.48 -1.81
CA GLU A 114 -17.30 -5.54 -2.56
C GLU A 114 -16.39 -4.35 -2.17
N ASN A 115 -16.97 -3.17 -1.98
CA ASN A 115 -16.22 -1.97 -1.59
C ASN A 115 -15.58 -2.11 -0.20
N ILE A 116 -16.34 -2.55 0.81
CA ILE A 116 -15.81 -2.71 2.16
C ILE A 116 -14.86 -3.91 2.29
N ALA A 117 -14.99 -4.94 1.44
CA ALA A 117 -14.07 -6.07 1.37
C ALA A 117 -12.65 -5.64 0.97
N MET A 118 -12.53 -4.60 0.14
CA MET A 118 -11.24 -3.97 -0.19
C MET A 118 -10.72 -3.03 0.91
N ARG A 119 -11.46 -2.87 2.01
CA ARG A 119 -11.17 -1.88 3.07
C ARG A 119 -10.93 -0.49 2.50
N SER A 120 -11.78 -0.06 1.58
CA SER A 120 -11.67 1.28 1.01
C SER A 120 -11.69 2.34 2.10
N ASN A 121 -10.92 3.41 1.92
CA ASN A 121 -10.87 4.59 2.79
C ASN A 121 -12.06 5.54 2.60
N GLY A 122 -12.98 5.26 1.68
CA GLY A 122 -14.22 6.03 1.49
C GLY A 122 -15.34 5.58 2.43
N ARG A 123 -15.97 6.51 3.15
CA ARG A 123 -17.05 6.21 4.12
C ARG A 123 -18.37 5.75 3.49
N HIS A 124 -18.64 6.14 2.25
CA HIS A 124 -19.96 5.98 1.60
C HIS A 124 -20.52 4.56 1.69
N ALA A 125 -19.76 3.54 1.27
CA ALA A 125 -20.23 2.15 1.29
C ALA A 125 -20.58 1.66 2.70
N TYR A 126 -19.75 2.00 3.71
CA TYR A 126 -20.00 1.66 5.11
C TYR A 126 -21.27 2.33 5.62
N ASP A 127 -21.46 3.61 5.32
CA ASP A 127 -22.65 4.35 5.75
C ASP A 127 -23.93 3.81 5.11
N ARG A 128 -23.88 3.45 3.83
CA ARG A 128 -25.01 2.85 3.13
C ARG A 128 -25.35 1.48 3.69
N LEU A 129 -24.37 0.57 3.84
CA LEU A 129 -24.60 -0.76 4.40
C LEU A 129 -25.13 -0.70 5.84
N LYS A 130 -24.58 0.17 6.69
CA LYS A 130 -25.10 0.47 8.04
C LYS A 130 -26.59 0.82 8.01
N ILE A 131 -27.01 1.68 7.08
CA ILE A 131 -28.41 2.10 6.93
C ILE A 131 -29.30 0.97 6.37
N ILE A 132 -28.82 0.26 5.35
CA ILE A 132 -29.57 -0.81 4.67
C ILE A 132 -29.83 -1.97 5.64
N TYR A 133 -28.80 -2.51 6.28
CA TYR A 133 -28.94 -3.62 7.22
C TYR A 133 -29.80 -3.24 8.42
N ARG A 134 -29.69 -2.00 8.91
CA ARG A 134 -30.59 -1.48 9.95
C ARG A 134 -32.05 -1.50 9.51
N ARG A 135 -32.36 -1.07 8.28
CA ARG A 135 -33.74 -1.07 7.74
C ARG A 135 -34.28 -2.49 7.54
N GLN A 136 -33.41 -3.42 7.15
CA GLN A 136 -33.71 -4.84 7.01
C GLN A 136 -33.84 -5.56 8.37
N LYS A 137 -33.53 -4.88 9.49
CA LYS A 137 -33.41 -5.48 10.83
C LYS A 137 -32.34 -6.58 10.89
N ASP A 138 -31.42 -6.60 9.94
CA ASP A 138 -30.27 -7.50 9.91
C ASP A 138 -29.16 -6.95 10.80
N ARG A 139 -29.30 -7.25 12.09
CA ARG A 139 -28.41 -6.74 13.12
C ARG A 139 -27.01 -7.34 13.04
N GLU A 140 -26.90 -8.59 12.60
CA GLU A 140 -25.61 -9.30 12.50
C GLU A 140 -24.72 -8.62 11.47
N ASN A 141 -25.26 -8.35 10.27
CA ASN A 141 -24.50 -7.65 9.25
C ASN A 141 -24.26 -6.18 9.58
N GLU A 142 -25.20 -5.49 10.24
CA GLU A 142 -24.96 -4.12 10.72
C GLU A 142 -23.73 -4.10 11.65
N ILE A 143 -23.65 -5.01 12.64
CA ILE A 143 -22.50 -5.12 13.55
C ILE A 143 -21.20 -5.45 12.80
N ARG A 144 -21.24 -6.40 11.85
CA ARG A 144 -20.07 -6.76 11.03
C ARG A 144 -19.52 -5.54 10.29
N VAL A 145 -20.38 -4.81 9.57
CA VAL A 145 -19.99 -3.62 8.81
C VAL A 145 -19.39 -2.55 9.71
N LEU A 146 -19.99 -2.29 10.88
CA LEU A 146 -19.46 -1.33 11.86
C LEU A 146 -18.06 -1.72 12.35
N ARG A 147 -17.82 -3.01 12.65
CA ARG A 147 -16.50 -3.50 13.04
C ARG A 147 -15.45 -3.33 11.93
N VAL A 148 -15.82 -3.62 10.69
CA VAL A 148 -14.92 -3.38 9.54
C VAL A 148 -14.61 -1.90 9.41
N ALA A 149 -15.63 -1.03 9.52
CA ALA A 149 -15.46 0.42 9.47
C ALA A 149 -14.52 0.95 10.57
N ILE A 150 -14.68 0.49 11.82
CA ILE A 150 -13.80 0.85 12.94
C ILE A 150 -12.35 0.40 12.66
N GLY A 151 -12.15 -0.76 12.05
CA GLY A 151 -10.81 -1.22 11.64
C GLY A 151 -10.14 -0.33 10.58
N VAL A 152 -10.91 0.48 9.83
CA VAL A 152 -10.41 1.40 8.81
C VAL A 152 -10.32 2.85 9.32
N PHE A 153 -11.30 3.29 10.13
CA PHE A 153 -11.45 4.69 10.55
C PHE A 153 -11.11 4.95 12.02
N GLY A 154 -10.79 3.91 12.80
CA GLY A 154 -10.46 3.99 14.22
C GLY A 154 -11.67 3.93 15.15
N GLU A 155 -11.38 3.69 16.43
CA GLU A 155 -12.39 3.59 17.51
C GLU A 155 -13.05 4.93 17.85
N ASP A 156 -12.40 6.05 17.54
CA ASP A 156 -12.95 7.40 17.72
C ASP A 156 -13.98 7.78 16.64
N SER A 157 -14.26 6.88 15.69
CA SER A 157 -15.24 7.12 14.64
C SER A 157 -16.68 6.93 15.12
N GLU A 158 -17.64 7.62 14.47
CA GLU A 158 -19.09 7.48 14.74
C GLU A 158 -19.61 6.03 14.63
N TYR A 159 -18.88 5.15 13.94
CA TYR A 159 -19.21 3.73 13.82
C TYR A 159 -19.15 3.03 15.18
N ASN A 160 -18.20 3.42 16.05
CA ASN A 160 -18.08 2.85 17.38
C ASN A 160 -19.24 3.26 18.29
N GLU A 161 -19.66 4.53 18.25
CA GLU A 161 -20.84 4.99 18.99
C GLU A 161 -22.10 4.19 18.60
N ARG A 162 -22.29 3.96 17.30
CA ARG A 162 -23.40 3.14 16.80
C ARG A 162 -23.30 1.70 17.28
N LEU A 163 -22.11 1.10 17.25
CA LEU A 163 -21.87 -0.26 17.71
C LEU A 163 -22.19 -0.40 19.20
N LEU A 164 -21.70 0.51 20.04
CA LEU A 164 -21.99 0.53 21.47
C LEU A 164 -23.49 0.62 21.75
N LYS A 165 -24.21 1.49 21.03
CA LYS A 165 -25.67 1.62 21.15
C LYS A 165 -26.42 0.36 20.73
N LEU A 166 -25.92 -0.38 19.74
CA LEU A 166 -26.50 -1.69 19.43
C LEU A 166 -26.26 -2.63 20.60
N LEU A 167 -25.01 -2.84 21.01
CA LEU A 167 -24.63 -3.82 22.04
C LEU A 167 -25.25 -3.56 23.42
N SER A 168 -25.52 -2.30 23.79
CA SER A 168 -26.19 -1.97 25.05
C SER A 168 -27.66 -2.40 25.08
N LYS A 169 -28.35 -2.32 23.94
CA LYS A 169 -29.76 -2.76 23.80
C LYS A 169 -29.96 -4.27 23.88
N THR A 170 -28.89 -5.06 23.85
CA THR A 170 -28.93 -6.53 24.00
C THR A 170 -28.88 -6.99 25.46
N LYS A 171 -28.76 -6.06 26.42
CA LYS A 171 -28.77 -6.34 27.86
C LYS A 171 -30.14 -6.06 28.53
N GLU A 172 -31.24 -6.13 27.79
CA GLU A 172 -32.57 -6.11 28.41
C GLU A 172 -32.75 -7.44 29.19
N PRO A 173 -33.05 -7.38 30.49
CA PRO A 173 -33.10 -8.54 31.37
C PRO A 173 -34.32 -9.42 31.07
N PHE A 174 -34.12 -10.74 31.09
CA PHE A 174 -35.20 -11.65 31.45
C PHE A 174 -35.50 -11.52 32.94
#